data_AF-A0A323V740-F1
#
_entry.id   AF-A0A323V740-F1
#
_cell.length_a   1.000
_cell.length_b   1.000
_cell.length_c   1.000
_cell.angle_alpha   90.00
_cell.angle_beta   90.00
_cell.angle_gamma   90.00
#
_symmetry.space_group_name_H-M   'P 1'
#
loop_
_entity.id
_entity.type
_entity.pdbx_description
1 polymer ?
#
loop_
_entity_poly.entity_id
_entity_poly.type
_entity_poly.pdbx_seq_one_letter_code
_entity_poly.pdbx_strand_id
1 'polypeptide(L)'
;MDITTVNDRHLYSATVRLRDPGRPEGSVELAGRVVRFGPPGWLTVADGPGEGSDIQLVPTAQVLAVTHLGEVDRPVGDHGAA
;
A
#
# COMPACT_ATOMS: atom_id res chain seq x y z
N MET A 1 -14.29 21.33 -2.27
CA MET A 1 -12.94 20.81 -1.95
C MET A 1 -13.20 19.45 -1.37
N ASP A 2 -13.22 18.45 -2.22
CA ASP A 2 -13.72 17.12 -1.90
C ASP A 2 -12.51 16.20 -1.84
N ILE A 3 -11.92 16.12 -0.65
CA ILE A 3 -11.05 15.00 -0.30
C ILE A 3 -11.97 13.79 -0.32
N THR A 4 -11.96 13.04 -1.42
CA THR A 4 -12.49 11.68 -1.45
C THR A 4 -11.79 10.93 -0.33
N THR A 5 -12.53 10.69 0.74
CA THR A 5 -12.22 9.66 1.73
C THR A 5 -12.13 8.34 0.96
N VAL A 6 -10.94 8.04 0.44
CA VAL A 6 -10.58 6.69 0.05
C VAL A 6 -10.78 5.90 1.32
N ASN A 7 -11.85 5.11 1.33
CA ASN A 7 -12.34 4.35 2.46
C ASN A 7 -11.14 3.73 3.18
N ASP A 8 -11.02 3.97 4.48
CA ASP A 8 -9.95 3.45 5.35
C ASP A 8 -9.90 1.90 5.39
N ARG A 9 -10.79 1.26 4.63
CA ARG A 9 -11.05 -0.17 4.58
C ARG A 9 -10.54 -0.91 3.34
N HIS A 10 -10.12 -0.21 2.27
CA HIS A 10 -9.61 -0.88 1.06
C HIS A 10 -8.08 -1.00 1.11
N LEU A 11 -7.62 -2.18 1.49
CA LEU A 11 -6.24 -2.59 1.32
C LEU A 11 -6.09 -3.10 -0.12
N TYR A 12 -5.05 -2.66 -0.83
CA TYR A 12 -4.77 -3.14 -2.17
C TYR A 12 -3.45 -3.91 -2.17
N SER A 13 -3.38 -5.07 -2.82
CA SER A 13 -2.12 -5.71 -3.17
C SER A 13 -1.61 -5.06 -4.45
N ALA A 14 -0.34 -4.69 -4.47
CA ALA A 14 0.26 -4.03 -5.60
C ALA A 14 1.77 -4.31 -5.70
N THR A 15 2.30 -4.05 -6.89
CA THR A 15 3.73 -3.88 -7.10
C THR A 15 4.06 -2.40 -7.00
N VAL A 16 4.88 -2.04 -6.02
CA VAL A 16 5.31 -0.65 -5.80
C VAL A 16 6.73 -0.49 -6.31
N ARG A 17 6.92 0.44 -7.23
CA ARG A 17 8.24 0.80 -7.73
C ARG A 17 8.66 2.12 -7.12
N LEU A 18 9.76 2.10 -6.38
CA LEU A 18 10.31 3.24 -5.67
C LEU A 18 11.63 3.69 -6.30
N ARG A 19 11.95 4.97 -6.20
CA ARG A 19 13.28 5.48 -6.51
C ARG A 19 14.26 5.02 -5.45
N ASP A 20 15.41 4.51 -5.89
CA ASP A 20 16.47 4.09 -4.98
C ASP A 20 17.21 5.34 -4.42
N PRO A 21 17.28 5.53 -3.10
CA PRO A 21 17.96 6.68 -2.51
C PRO A 21 19.50 6.59 -2.62
N GLY A 22 20.05 5.39 -2.78
CA GLY A 22 21.49 5.15 -2.97
C GLY A 22 21.94 5.23 -4.43
N ARG A 23 21.00 5.17 -5.39
CA ARG A 23 21.25 5.28 -6.83
C ARG A 23 20.16 6.14 -7.47
N PRO A 24 20.44 7.40 -7.86
CA PRO A 24 19.43 8.31 -8.40
C PRO A 24 18.78 7.83 -9.71
N GLU A 25 19.44 6.94 -10.46
CA GLU A 25 18.90 6.26 -11.65
C GLU A 25 18.34 4.87 -11.35
N GLY A 26 18.52 4.39 -10.12
CA GLY A 26 18.03 3.11 -9.65
C GLY A 26 16.56 3.16 -9.23
N SER A 27 15.90 2.03 -9.39
CA SER A 27 14.57 1.81 -8.83
C SER A 27 14.52 0.49 -8.10
N VAL A 28 13.83 0.47 -6.97
CA VAL A 28 13.54 -0.75 -6.20
C VAL A 28 12.10 -1.15 -6.50
N GLU A 29 11.90 -2.41 -6.86
CA GLU A 29 10.56 -2.97 -7.06
C GLU A 29 10.18 -3.83 -5.86
N LEU A 30 9.05 -3.50 -5.26
CA LEU A 30 8.44 -4.21 -4.15
C LEU A 30 7.16 -4.88 -4.64
N ALA A 31 7.26 -6.13 -5.07
CA ALA A 31 6.13 -6.91 -5.55
C ALA A 31 5.28 -7.47 -4.40
N GLY A 32 3.96 -7.55 -4.60
CA GLY A 32 3.03 -8.18 -3.66
C GLY A 32 2.89 -7.45 -2.32
N ARG A 33 3.08 -6.13 -2.32
CA ARG A 33 2.92 -5.32 -1.11
C ARG A 33 1.49 -4.87 -0.94
N VAL A 34 1.05 -4.80 0.30
CA VAL A 34 -0.21 -4.17 0.63
C VAL A 34 -0.01 -2.67 0.67
N VAL A 35 -0.70 -1.94 -0.20
CA VAL A 35 -0.66 -0.48 -0.28
C VAL A 35 -1.95 0.13 0.21
N ARG A 36 -1.80 1.26 0.88
CA ARG A 36 -2.89 2.14 1.25
C ARG A 36 -2.51 3.58 0.90
N PHE A 37 -3.44 4.26 0.22
CA PHE A 37 -3.30 5.67 -0.06
C PHE A 37 -3.55 6.44 1.23
N GLY A 38 -2.47 6.97 1.80
CA GLY A 38 -2.49 7.67 3.06
C GLY A 38 -2.84 9.15 2.91
N PRO A 39 -2.45 10.00 3.87
CA PRO A 39 -2.62 11.45 3.73
C PRO A 39 -1.90 11.98 2.47
N PRO A 40 -2.29 13.15 1.95
CA PRO A 40 -1.69 13.72 0.75
C PRO A 40 -0.16 13.72 0.81
N GLY A 41 0.47 13.16 -0.23
CA GLY A 41 1.93 13.06 -0.32
C GLY A 41 2.53 11.78 0.26
N TRP A 42 1.72 10.86 0.78
CA TRP A 42 2.19 9.62 1.41
C TRP A 42 1.49 8.37 0.87
N LEU A 43 2.28 7.32 0.67
CA LEU A 43 1.84 5.97 0.38
C LEU A 43 2.27 5.06 1.53
N THR A 44 1.31 4.37 2.15
CA THR A 44 1.62 3.33 3.12
C THR A 44 1.84 2.02 2.37
N VAL A 45 2.95 1.35 2.65
CA VAL A 45 3.35 0.07 2.07
C VAL A 45 3.59 -0.90 3.22
N ALA A 46 2.95 -2.06 3.17
CA ALA A 46 3.09 -3.11 4.16
C ALA A 46 3.46 -4.44 3.51
N ASP A 47 4.20 -5.28 4.24
CA ASP A 47 4.62 -6.59 3.77
C ASP A 47 3.45 -7.59 3.63
N GLY A 48 2.32 -7.32 4.29
CA GLY A 48 1.11 -8.14 4.23
C GLY A 48 -0.08 -7.48 4.94
N PRO A 49 -1.28 -8.09 4.88
CA PRO A 49 -2.53 -7.53 5.43
C PRO A 49 -2.78 -7.83 6.93
N GLY A 50 -1.87 -8.56 7.59
CA GLY A 50 -2.01 -9.03 8.97
C GLY A 50 -1.57 -8.02 10.02
N GLU A 51 -2.11 -8.16 11.24
CA GLU A 51 -1.57 -7.45 12.41
C GLU A 51 -0.16 -7.99 12.72
N GLY A 52 0.85 -7.12 12.61
CA GLY A 52 2.26 -7.47 12.77
C GLY A 52 3.08 -7.43 11.49
N SER A 53 2.50 -7.11 10.34
CA SER A 53 3.28 -6.79 9.14
C SER A 53 4.02 -5.47 9.34
N ASP A 54 5.28 -5.42 8.91
CA ASP A 54 6.05 -4.18 8.88
C ASP A 54 5.36 -3.17 7.95
N ILE A 55 5.13 -1.98 8.48
CA ILE A 55 4.46 -0.87 7.79
C ILE A 55 5.47 0.24 7.57
N GLN A 56 5.64 0.61 6.30
CA GLN A 56 6.47 1.72 5.90
C GLN A 56 5.62 2.84 5.28
N LEU A 57 5.86 4.08 5.71
CA LEU A 57 5.35 5.26 5.03
C LEU A 57 6.37 5.75 4.02
N VAL A 58 5.96 5.81 2.75
CA VAL A 58 6.79 6.23 1.64
C VAL A 58 6.25 7.54 1.07
N PRO A 59 7.08 8.60 0.94
CA PRO A 59 6.66 9.82 0.27
C PRO A 59 6.30 9.50 -1.19
N THR A 60 5.18 10.03 -1.70
CA THR A 60 4.79 9.81 -3.10
C THR A 60 5.81 10.35 -4.10
N ALA A 61 6.64 11.32 -3.69
CA ALA A 61 7.78 11.80 -4.47
C ALA A 61 8.84 10.71 -4.78
N GLN A 62 8.89 9.65 -3.97
CA GLN A 62 9.76 8.49 -4.19
C GLN A 62 9.05 7.38 -4.97
N VAL A 63 7.73 7.44 -5.11
CA VAL A 63 6.95 6.42 -5.82
C VAL A 63 7.00 6.71 -7.31
N LEU A 64 7.60 5.80 -8.07
CA LEU A 64 7.67 5.89 -9.53
C LEU A 64 6.43 5.31 -10.20
N ALA A 65 5.92 4.18 -9.67
CA ALA A 65 4.70 3.55 -10.15
C ALA A 65 4.09 2.64 -9.08
N VAL A 66 2.77 2.49 -9.12
CA VAL A 66 2.02 1.43 -8.44
C VAL A 66 1.26 0.67 -9.51
N THR A 67 1.61 -0.61 -9.70
CA THR A 67 1.04 -1.47 -10.75
C THR A 67 0.46 -2.74 -10.15
N HIS A 68 -0.30 -3.49 -10.94
CA HIS A 68 -0.95 -4.74 -10.51
C HIS A 68 -1.80 -4.57 -9.25
N LEU A 69 -2.55 -3.48 -9.17
CA LEU A 69 -3.46 -3.18 -8.07
C LEU A 69 -4.60 -4.21 -8.05
N GLY A 70 -4.65 -5.04 -7.01
CA GLY A 70 -5.76 -5.95 -6.72
C GLY A 70 -6.32 -5.65 -5.33
N GLU A 71 -7.63 -5.74 -5.15
CA GLU A 71 -8.24 -5.57 -3.84
C GLU A 71 -7.86 -6.75 -2.93
N VAL A 72 -7.45 -6.46 -1.70
CA VAL A 72 -7.27 -7.48 -0.66
C VAL A 72 -8.57 -7.52 0.12
N ASP A 73 -9.44 -8.46 -0.24
CA ASP A 73 -10.54 -8.84 0.63
C ASP A 73 -9.94 -9.35 1.94
N ARG A 74 -10.03 -8.54 3.00
CA ARG A 74 -9.96 -9.09 4.34
C ARG A 74 -11.20 -9.97 4.45
N PRO A 75 -11.09 -11.29 4.71
CA PRO A 75 -12.26 -12.03 5.09
C PRO A 75 -12.84 -11.29 6.30
N VAL A 76 -14.01 -10.70 6.13
CA VAL A 76 -14.82 -10.29 7.28
C VAL A 76 -14.87 -11.54 8.12
N GLY A 77 -14.39 -11.46 9.37
CA GLY A 77 -14.49 -12.58 10.28
C GLY A 77 -15.94 -13.01 10.26
N ASP A 78 -16.21 -14.18 9.68
CA ASP A 78 -17.45 -14.89 9.90
C ASP A 78 -17.39 -15.24 11.38
N HIS A 79 -17.89 -14.32 12.21
CA HIS A 79 -18.22 -14.63 13.57
C HIS A 79 -19.46 -15.51 13.44
N GLY A 80 -19.21 -16.79 13.15
CA GLY A 80 -20.21 -17.82 13.08
C GLY A 80 -21.05 -17.74 14.33
N ALA A 81 -22.29 -17.34 14.14
CA ALA A 81 -23.34 -17.55 15.11
C ALA A 81 -23.44 -19.06 15.35
N ALA A 82 -23.17 -19.49 16.59
CA ALA A 82 -23.65 -20.75 17.15
C ALA A 82 -23.72 -20.63 18.67
#